data_AF-A0A383DYB4-F1
#
_entry.id   AF-A0A383DYB4-F1
#
_cell.length_a   1.000
_cell.length_b   1.000
_cell.length_c   1.000
_cell.angle_alpha   90.00
_cell.angle_beta   90.00
_cell.angle_gamma   90.00
#
_symmetry.space_group_name_H-M   'P 1'
#
loop_
_entity.id
_entity.type
_entity.pdbx_description
1 polymer ?
#
loop_
_entity_poly.entity_id
_entity_poly.type
_entity_poly.pdbx_seq_one_letter_code
_entity_poly.pdbx_strand_id
1 'polypeptide(L)'
;MATLILQDTYRALEEEMKSIDKLKRETSLKIRDAASHGDLKENAEYHAAREEMSLIIYKKQLLQSHAPFRFIEYGEIETDEVGFGNKVTIREEGKDEA
;
A
#
# COMPACT_ATOMS: atom_id res chain seq x y z
N MET A 1 2.43 11.24 17.28
CA MET A 1 1.16 10.52 17.48
C MET A 1 1.32 9.18 16.75
N ALA A 2 1.14 8.06 17.43
CA ALA A 2 1.31 6.74 16.79
C ALA A 2 0.06 6.41 15.98
N THR A 3 0.23 5.90 14.76
CA THR A 3 -0.87 5.46 13.91
C THR A 3 -1.45 4.16 14.48
N LEU A 4 -2.76 4.10 14.72
CA LEU A 4 -3.41 2.86 15.13
C LEU A 4 -3.52 1.92 13.93
N ILE A 5 -3.24 0.63 14.13
CA ILE A 5 -3.39 -0.40 13.10
C ILE A 5 -3.89 -1.69 13.74
N LEU A 6 -4.80 -2.38 13.04
CA LEU A 6 -5.19 -3.73 13.41
C LEU A 6 -4.10 -4.72 12.99
N GLN A 7 -3.97 -5.82 13.73
CA GLN A 7 -2.96 -6.85 13.43
C GLN A 7 -3.13 -7.43 12.02
N ASP A 8 -4.36 -7.68 11.57
CA ASP A 8 -4.64 -8.19 10.23
C ASP A 8 -4.27 -7.17 9.14
N THR A 9 -4.59 -5.88 9.35
CA THR A 9 -4.21 -4.81 8.44
C THR A 9 -2.69 -4.67 8.34
N TYR A 10 -1.97 -4.85 9.44
CA TYR A 10 -0.50 -4.85 9.42
C TYR A 10 0.07 -6.03 8.63
N ARG A 11 -0.51 -7.23 8.76
CA ARG A 11 -0.09 -8.38 7.95
C ARG A 11 -0.31 -8.12 6.46
N ALA A 12 -1.46 -7.55 6.09
CA ALA A 12 -1.72 -7.15 4.70
C ALA A 12 -0.71 -6.11 4.20
N LEU A 13 -0.34 -5.13 5.05
CA LEU A 13 0.71 -4.16 4.74
C LEU A 13 2.08 -4.83 4.51
N GLU A 14 2.45 -5.82 5.33
CA GLU A 14 3.68 -6.59 5.14
C GLU A 14 3.68 -7.40 3.83
N GLU A 15 2.56 -8.01 3.47
CA GLU A 15 2.39 -8.72 2.20
C GLU A 15 2.48 -7.77 0.99
N GLU A 16 1.87 -6.59 1.10
CA GLU A 16 1.98 -5.55 0.08
C GLU A 16 3.43 -5.05 -0.05
N MET A 17 4.15 -4.84 1.06
CA MET A 17 5.56 -4.49 1.06
C MET A 17 6.43 -5.53 0.36
N LYS A 18 6.18 -6.83 0.60
CA LYS A 18 6.87 -7.93 -0.11
C LYS A 18 6.56 -7.91 -1.60
N SER A 19 5.31 -7.63 -1.97
CA SER A 19 4.90 -7.54 -3.37
C SER A 19 5.56 -6.37 -4.10
N ILE A 20 5.64 -5.21 -3.44
CA ILE A 20 6.37 -4.03 -3.93
C ILE A 20 7.85 -4.34 -4.12
N ASP A 21 8.48 -5.08 -3.19
CA ASP A 21 9.88 -5.48 -3.32
C ASP A 21 10.12 -6.45 -4.47
N LYS A 22 9.18 -7.36 -4.73
CA LYS A 22 9.21 -8.23 -5.90
C LYS A 22 9.11 -7.40 -7.19
N LEU A 23 8.12 -6.52 -7.27
CA LEU A 23 7.92 -5.65 -8.42
C LEU A 23 9.15 -4.77 -8.69
N LYS A 24 9.74 -4.19 -7.64
CA LYS A 24 11.00 -3.42 -7.73
C LYS A 24 12.13 -4.22 -8.41
N ARG A 25 12.28 -5.51 -8.07
CA ARG A 25 13.30 -6.37 -8.69
C ARG A 25 12.98 -6.63 -10.16
N GLU A 26 11.73 -6.91 -10.49
CA GLU A 26 11.28 -7.13 -11.87
C GLU A 26 11.49 -5.89 -12.73
N THR A 27 11.09 -4.71 -12.26
CA THR A 27 11.31 -3.43 -12.97
C THR A 27 12.80 -3.13 -13.10
N SER A 28 13.65 -3.51 -12.14
CA SER A 28 15.11 -3.37 -12.27
C SER A 28 15.67 -4.23 -13.40
N LEU A 29 15.13 -5.44 -13.62
CA LEU A 29 15.50 -6.29 -14.75
C LEU A 29 15.05 -5.65 -16.07
N LYS A 30 13.81 -5.14 -16.15
CA LYS A 30 13.31 -4.41 -17.33
C LYS A 30 14.20 -3.23 -17.71
N ILE A 31 14.64 -2.43 -16.72
CA ILE A 31 15.55 -1.31 -16.95
C ILE A 31 16.86 -1.80 -17.55
N ARG A 32 17.44 -2.88 -17.01
CA ARG A 32 18.70 -3.43 -17.49
C ARG A 32 18.57 -3.96 -18.93
N ASP A 33 17.48 -4.65 -19.21
CA ASP A 33 17.23 -5.23 -20.52
C ASP A 33 16.99 -4.12 -21.55
N ALA A 34 16.16 -3.11 -21.23
CA ALA A 34 15.98 -1.92 -22.06
C ALA A 34 17.30 -1.17 -22.28
N ALA A 35 18.14 -1.05 -21.26
CA ALA A 35 19.45 -0.39 -21.38
C ALA A 35 20.42 -1.13 -22.31
N SER A 36 20.19 -2.42 -22.59
CA SER A 36 21.01 -3.21 -23.51
C SER A 36 20.66 -3.00 -24.99
N HIS A 37 19.51 -2.37 -25.30
CA HIS A 37 18.99 -2.26 -26.66
C HIS A 37 19.50 -1.05 -27.47
N GLY A 38 20.36 -0.17 -26.91
CA GLY A 38 20.99 0.92 -27.67
C GLY A 38 21.06 2.25 -26.94
N ASP A 39 20.81 3.35 -27.64
CA ASP A 39 20.95 4.71 -27.10
C ASP A 39 19.89 4.99 -26.00
N LEU A 40 20.37 5.15 -24.77
CA LEU A 40 19.55 5.44 -23.60
C LEU A 40 18.81 6.77 -23.70
N LYS A 41 19.31 7.71 -24.51
CA LYS A 41 18.70 9.04 -24.61
C LYS A 41 17.35 8.99 -25.32
N GLU A 42 17.22 8.14 -26.34
CA GLU A 42 16.00 8.01 -27.15
C GLU A 42 15.15 6.78 -26.78
N ASN A 43 15.68 5.88 -25.95
CA ASN A 43 14.97 4.66 -25.56
C ASN A 43 13.76 4.96 -24.64
N ALA A 44 12.57 4.99 -25.25
CA ALA A 44 11.31 5.21 -24.55
C ALA A 44 11.00 4.13 -23.50
N GLU A 45 11.35 2.86 -23.77
CA GLU A 45 11.12 1.76 -22.83
C GLU A 45 11.99 1.90 -21.57
N TYR A 46 13.24 2.37 -21.74
CA TYR A 46 14.13 2.67 -20.62
C TYR A 46 13.58 3.80 -19.75
N HIS A 47 13.13 4.91 -20.35
CA HIS A 47 12.55 6.03 -19.60
C HIS A 47 11.28 5.62 -18.86
N ALA A 48 10.38 4.89 -19.52
CA ALA A 48 9.16 4.38 -18.90
C ALA A 48 9.47 3.44 -17.72
N ALA A 49 10.43 2.52 -17.87
CA ALA A 49 10.82 1.61 -16.78
C ALA A 49 11.48 2.35 -15.60
N ARG A 50 12.23 3.44 -15.87
CA ARG A 50 12.80 4.31 -14.84
C ARG A 50 11.74 5.09 -14.07
N GLU A 51 10.71 5.58 -14.76
CA GLU A 51 9.56 6.24 -14.14
C GLU A 51 8.77 5.23 -13.27
N GLU A 52 8.46 4.05 -13.80
CA GLU A 52 7.81 2.95 -13.07
C GLU A 52 8.58 2.63 -11.77
N MET A 53 9.91 2.50 -11.86
CA MET A 53 10.77 2.27 -10.69
C MET A 53 10.68 3.40 -9.66
N SER A 54 10.58 4.65 -10.11
CA SER A 54 10.46 5.80 -9.22
C SER A 54 9.13 5.79 -8.47
N LEU A 55 8.03 5.44 -9.15
CA LEU A 55 6.70 5.29 -8.54
C LEU A 55 6.67 4.14 -7.52
N ILE A 56 7.31 3.01 -7.82
CA ILE A 56 7.43 1.86 -6.91
C ILE A 56 8.17 2.27 -5.62
N ILE A 57 9.30 2.98 -5.76
CA ILE A 57 10.07 3.46 -4.60
C ILE A 57 9.24 4.45 -3.78
N TYR A 58 8.56 5.40 -4.44
CA TYR A 58 7.70 6.36 -3.77
C TYR A 58 6.58 5.68 -2.98
N LYS A 59 5.86 4.73 -3.60
CA LYS A 59 4.81 3.96 -2.93
C LYS A 59 5.35 3.24 -1.70
N LYS A 60 6.54 2.62 -1.79
CA LYS A 60 7.18 1.97 -0.65
C LYS A 60 7.46 2.95 0.49
N GLN A 61 8.06 4.10 0.18
CA GLN A 61 8.40 5.12 1.17
C GLN A 61 7.15 5.69 1.84
N LEU A 62 6.09 5.95 1.07
CA LEU A 62 4.82 6.43 1.59
C LEU A 62 4.25 5.43 2.61
N LEU A 63 4.18 4.15 2.27
CA LEU A 63 3.69 3.11 3.17
C LEU A 63 4.52 3.02 4.47
N GLN A 64 5.86 3.13 4.34
CA GLN A 64 6.76 3.13 5.49
C GLN A 64 6.63 4.39 6.36
N SER A 65 6.22 5.53 5.79
CA SER A 65 6.09 6.79 6.52
C SER A 65 4.98 6.80 7.58
N HIS A 66 4.04 5.84 7.51
CA HIS A 66 2.98 5.69 8.51
C HIS A 66 3.45 5.06 9.83
N ALA A 67 4.66 4.49 9.85
CA ALA A 67 5.29 3.98 11.05
C ALA A 67 5.80 5.12 11.96
N PRO A 68 5.86 4.94 13.30
CA PRO A 68 5.55 3.71 14.04
C PRO A 68 4.06 3.50 14.27
N PHE A 69 3.65 2.24 14.24
CA PHE A 69 2.27 1.82 14.52
C PHE A 69 2.07 1.42 15.97
N ARG A 70 0.87 1.64 16.49
CA ARG A 70 0.35 1.03 17.71
C ARG A 70 -0.69 -0.02 17.33
N PHE A 71 -0.44 -1.26 17.71
CA PHE A 71 -1.35 -2.37 17.47
C PHE A 71 -2.56 -2.29 18.39
N ILE A 72 -3.72 -2.66 17.84
CA ILE A 72 -4.97 -2.91 18.58
C ILE A 72 -5.48 -4.29 18.16
N GLU A 73 -5.81 -5.12 19.13
CA GLU A 73 -6.50 -6.40 18.91
C GLU A 73 -8.03 -6.21 18.99
N TYR A 74 -8.78 -7.07 18.30
CA TYR A 74 -10.25 -6.97 18.32
C TYR A 74 -10.85 -7.12 19.72
N GLY A 75 -10.16 -7.81 20.64
CA GLY A 75 -10.59 -7.93 22.03
C GLY A 75 -10.45 -6.63 22.85
N GLU A 76 -9.67 -5.66 22.37
CA GLU A 76 -9.50 -4.34 23.00
C GLU A 76 -10.49 -3.30 22.47
N ILE A 77 -11.29 -3.64 21.44
CA ILE A 77 -12.24 -2.74 20.81
C ILE A 77 -13.57 -2.81 21.56
N GLU A 78 -13.89 -1.76 22.31
CA GLU A 78 -15.20 -1.60 22.94
C GLU A 78 -16.27 -1.28 21.88
N THR A 79 -17.48 -1.81 22.07
CA THR A 79 -18.61 -1.62 21.12
C THR A 79 -19.68 -0.67 21.64
N ASP A 80 -19.54 -0.18 22.87
CA ASP A 80 -20.47 0.75 23.50
C ASP A 80 -20.41 2.14 22.86
N GLU A 81 -19.22 2.55 22.40
CA GLU A 81 -18.99 3.77 21.63
C GLU A 81 -18.35 3.46 20.27
N VAL A 82 -18.62 4.30 19.27
CA VAL A 82 -18.03 4.15 17.94
C VAL A 82 -16.58 4.65 17.97
N GLY A 83 -15.62 3.74 17.80
CA GLY A 83 -14.20 4.03 17.80
C GLY A 83 -13.44 3.41 16.62
N PHE A 84 -12.10 3.41 16.75
CA PHE A 84 -11.22 2.80 15.76
C PHE A 84 -11.39 1.28 15.74
N GLY A 85 -11.63 0.71 14.55
CA GLY A 85 -11.80 -0.73 14.35
C GLY A 85 -13.22 -1.24 14.55
N ASN A 86 -14.17 -0.42 15.00
CA ASN A 86 -15.59 -0.77 15.04
C ASN A 86 -16.16 -0.91 13.63
N LYS A 87 -16.85 -2.01 13.36
CA LYS A 87 -17.68 -2.17 12.16
C LYS A 87 -19.10 -1.73 12.48
N VAL A 88 -19.50 -0.58 11.97
CA VAL A 88 -20.84 -0.02 12.17
C VAL A 88 -21.74 -0.28 10.96
N THR A 89 -23.02 -0.55 11.20
CA THR A 89 -24.05 -0.62 10.16
C THR A 89 -24.99 0.55 10.35
N ILE A 90 -25.16 1.37 9.30
CA ILE A 90 -26.02 2.55 9.33
C ILE A 90 -27.32 2.19 8.63
N ARG A 91 -28.46 2.41 9.29
CA ARG A 91 -29.79 2.35 8.68
C ARG A 91 -30.31 3.77 8.48
N GLU A 92 -30.59 4.15 7.23
CA GLU A 92 -31.34 5.39 6.94
C GLU A 92 -32.83 5.17 7.22
N GLU A 93 -33.43 6.00 8.06
CA GLU A 93 -34.90 6.01 8.22
C GLU A 93 -35.54 6.79 7.06
N GLY A 94 -36.37 6.11 6.27
CA GLY A 94 -37.07 6.69 5.11
C GLY A 94 -36.95 5.91 3.79
N LYS A 95 -36.17 4.83 3.76
CA LYS A 95 -36.21 3.82 2.70
C LYS A 95 -36.76 2.52 3.28
N ASP A 96 -38.08 2.49 3.48
CA ASP A 96 -38.78 1.22 3.46
C ASP A 96 -38.63 0.63 2.06
N GLU A 97 -38.27 -0.64 2.03
CA GLU A 97 -38.08 -1.45 0.83
C GLU A 97 -39.33 -1.38 -0.07
N ALA A 98 -39.14 -1.16 -1.36
CA ALA A 98 -40.18 -1.31 -2.38
C ALA A 98 -40.29 -2.77 -2.82
#